data_AF-A0A2L2Z0S8-F1
#
_entry.id   AF-A0A2L2Z0S8-F1
#
_cell.length_a   1.000
_cell.length_b   1.000
_cell.length_c   1.000
_cell.angle_alpha   90.00
_cell.angle_beta   90.00
_cell.angle_gamma   90.00
#
_symmetry.space_group_name_H-M   'P 1'
#
loop_
_entity.id
_entity.type
_entity.pdbx_description
1 polymer ?
#
loop_
_entity_poly.entity_id
_entity_poly.type
_entity_poly.pdbx_seq_one_letter_code
_entity_poly.pdbx_strand_id
1 'polypeptide(L)' 'IKAVRRVNWKPSSCSKLCNEHFSEDMIDRTSLSCVRLRPNAIPSIFPAFPPHSKKGT' A
#
# COMPACT_ATOMS: atom_id res chain seq x y z
N ILE A 1 -5.03 -11.83 4.48
CA ILE A 1 -4.39 -10.61 3.93
C ILE A 1 -2.93 -10.95 3.66
N LYS A 2 -2.59 -11.34 2.42
CA LYS A 2 -1.24 -11.83 2.03
C LYS A 2 -0.40 -10.78 1.30
N ALA A 3 -0.99 -9.64 0.94
CA ALA A 3 -0.44 -8.69 0.00
C ALA A 3 0.74 -7.89 0.59
N VAL A 4 0.64 -7.48 1.86
CA VAL A 4 1.76 -6.87 2.58
C VAL A 4 2.73 -7.98 2.97
N ARG A 5 3.92 -8.02 2.35
CA ARG A 5 4.98 -9.03 2.51
C ARG A 5 5.65 -8.98 3.90
N ARG A 6 4.85 -8.88 4.97
CA ARG A 6 5.26 -8.88 6.37
C ARG A 6 4.69 -10.12 7.05
N VAL A 7 5.58 -10.93 7.62
CA VAL A 7 5.22 -12.14 8.36
C VAL A 7 4.32 -11.76 9.54
N ASN A 8 3.22 -12.48 9.72
CA ASN A 8 2.23 -12.26 10.79
C ASN A 8 1.59 -10.86 10.83
N TRP A 9 1.63 -10.12 9.72
CA TRP A 9 1.02 -8.80 9.67
C TRP A 9 -0.49 -8.87 9.56
N LYS A 10 -1.17 -8.22 10.50
CA LYS A 10 -2.61 -7.99 10.50
C LYS A 10 -2.85 -6.48 10.47
N PRO A 11 -3.57 -5.95 9.48
CA PRO A 11 -3.90 -4.53 9.48
C PRO A 11 -4.75 -4.19 10.70
N SER A 12 -4.41 -3.08 11.33
CA SER A 12 -5.26 -2.36 12.28
C SER A 12 -5.99 -1.21 11.56
N SER A 13 -7.00 -0.61 12.20
CA SER A 13 -7.66 0.61 11.69
C SER A 13 -6.68 1.78 11.46
N CYS A 14 -5.58 1.81 12.22
CA CYS A 14 -4.51 2.80 12.09
C CYS A 14 -3.46 2.43 11.05
N SER A 15 -3.48 1.21 10.49
CA SER A 15 -2.52 0.79 9.48
C SER A 15 -2.81 1.49 8.16
N LYS A 16 -1.81 2.18 7.62
CA LYS A 16 -1.90 2.89 6.33
C LYS A 16 -0.84 2.36 5.36
N LEU A 17 -1.15 2.42 4.07
CA LEU A 17 -0.23 2.15 2.98
C LEU A 17 -0.19 3.40 2.08
N CYS A 18 1.00 3.77 1.64
CA CYS A 18 1.19 4.81 0.62
C CYS A 18 0.63 4.36 -0.73
N ASN A 19 0.30 5.33 -1.60
CA ASN A 19 -0.22 5.06 -2.94
C ASN A 19 0.78 4.28 -3.82
N GLU A 20 2.09 4.45 -3.60
CA GLU A 20 3.16 3.74 -4.32
C GLU A 20 3.06 2.21 -4.22
N HIS A 21 2.36 1.67 -3.22
CA HIS A 21 2.17 0.23 -3.07
C HIS A 21 1.13 -0.35 -4.05
N PHE A 22 0.38 0.51 -4.74
CA PHE A 22 -0.65 0.15 -5.69
C PHE A 22 -0.22 0.59 -7.09
N SER A 23 -0.52 -0.25 -8.07
CA SER A 23 -0.36 0.13 -9.47
C SER A 23 -1.35 1.25 -9.82
N GLU A 24 -0.99 2.14 -10.74
CA GLU A 24 -1.78 3.33 -11.06
C GLU A 24 -3.18 2.98 -11.59
N ASP A 25 -3.35 1.83 -12.26
CA ASP A 25 -4.65 1.30 -12.71
C ASP A 25 -5.62 0.98 -11.56
N MET A 26 -5.09 0.69 -10.37
CA MET A 26 -5.86 0.40 -9.15
C MET A 26 -6.29 1.67 -8.41
N ILE A 27 -5.75 2.84 -8.79
CA ILE A 27 -6.08 4.12 -8.21
C ILE A 27 -7.13 4.80 -9.08
N ASP A 28 -8.28 5.08 -8.49
CA ASP A 28 -9.35 5.85 -9.12
C ASP A 28 -9.11 7.34 -8.88
N ARG A 29 -8.71 8.02 -9.95
CA ARG A 29 -8.55 9.48 -10.03
C ARG A 29 -9.58 10.14 -10.94
N THR A 30 -10.64 9.43 -11.35
CA THR A 30 -11.64 10.00 -12.27
C THR A 30 -12.52 11.04 -11.59
N SER A 31 -12.60 10.99 -10.26
CA SER A 31 -13.32 12.00 -9.48
C SER A 31 -12.47 13.25 -9.28
N LEU A 32 -13.04 14.41 -9.60
CA LEU A 32 -12.43 15.73 -9.39
C LEU A 32 -12.22 16.05 -7.91
N SER A 33 -12.95 15.40 -7.01
CA SER A 33 -12.98 15.71 -5.57
C SER A 33 -12.34 14.63 -4.69
N CYS A 34 -12.09 13.42 -5.19
CA CYS A 34 -11.47 12.37 -4.38
C CYS A 34 -10.59 11.43 -5.19
N VAL A 35 -9.42 11.10 -4.64
CA VAL A 35 -8.62 9.96 -5.08
C VAL A 35 -8.88 8.79 -4.14
N ARG A 36 -9.23 7.64 -4.69
CA ARG A 36 -9.56 6.43 -3.91
C ARG A 36 -9.00 5.19 -4.57
N LEU A 37 -8.85 4.13 -3.78
CA LEU A 37 -8.53 2.82 -4.31
C LEU A 37 -9.79 2.18 -4.90
N ARG A 38 -9.64 1.45 -6.00
CA ARG A 38 -10.71 0.62 -6.56
C ARG A 38 -11.08 -0.51 -5.57
N PRO A 39 -12.30 -1.06 -5.63
CA PRO A 39 -12.75 -2.14 -4.72
C PRO A 39 -11.84 -3.38 -4.71
N ASN A 40 -11.18 -3.66 -5.84
CA ASN A 40 -10.29 -4.82 -6.02
C ASN A 40 -8.80 -4.43 -5.97
N ALA A 41 -8.47 -3.25 -5.42
CA ALA A 41 -7.09 -2.80 -5.31
C ALA A 41 -6.28 -3.71 -4.39
N ILE A 42 -5.27 -4.38 -4.95
CA ILE A 42 -4.35 -5.23 -4.23
C ILE A 42 -2.98 -4.53 -4.21
N PRO A 43 -2.39 -4.28 -3.03
CA PRO A 43 -1.05 -3.73 -2.99
C PRO A 43 -0.06 -4.81 -3.45
N SER A 44 0.69 -4.54 -4.51
CA SER A 44 1.63 -5.49 -5.12
C SER A 44 3.07 -4.96 -5.15
N ILE A 45 3.24 -3.63 -5.05
CA ILE A 45 4.52 -2.96 -5.16
C ILE A 45 5.12 -2.81 -3.76
N PHE A 46 6.08 -3.67 -3.42
CA PHE A 46 6.87 -3.56 -2.21
C PHE A 46 8.34 -3.52 -2.61
N PRO A 47 8.92 -2.32 -2.81
CA PRO A 47 10.34 -2.22 -3.04
C PRO A 47 11.09 -2.85 -1.87
N ALA A 48 12.23 -3.49 -2.17
CA ALA A 48 13.15 -3.88 -1.12
C ALA A 48 13.47 -2.63 -0.28
N PHE A 49 13.64 -2.80 1.04
CA PHE A 49 13.90 -1.69 1.96
C PHE A 49 14.91 -0.73 1.32
N PRO A 50 14.55 0.55 1.13
CA PRO A 50 15.51 1.53 0.67
C PRO A 50 16.74 1.49 1.57
N PRO A 51 17.96 1.67 1.05
CA PRO A 51 19.19 1.59 1.85
C PRO A 51 19.21 2.53 3.06
N HIS A 52 18.34 3.55 3.08
CA HIS A 52 18.18 4.53 4.15
C HIS A 52 17.05 4.21 5.16
N SER A 53 16.23 3.17 4.96
CA SER A 53 15.25 2.73 5.95
C SER A 53 15.97 1.94 7.05
N LYS A 54 16.43 2.65 8.10
CA LYS A 54 16.96 2.03 9.32
C LYS A 54 15.94 1.00 9.80
N LYS A 55 16.35 -0.27 9.95
CA LYS A 55 15.58 -1.26 10.70
C LYS A 55 15.32 -0.65 12.08
N GLY A 56 14.06 -0.34 12.38
CA GLY A 56 13.66 -0.03 13.75
C GLY A 56 13.94 -1.26 14.60
N THR A 57 14.89 -1.12 15.53
CA THR A 57 15.21 -2.06 16.60
C THR A 57 14.01 -2.39 17.46
#